data_AF-A0A2V8IJV5-F1
#
_entry.id   AF-A0A2V8IJV5-F1
#
_cell.length_a   1.000
_cell.length_b   1.000
_cell.length_c   1.000
_cell.angle_alpha   90.00
_cell.angle_beta   90.00
_cell.angle_gamma   90.00
#
_symmetry.space_group_name_H-M   'P 1'
#
loop_
_entity.id
_entity.type
_entity.pdbx_description
1 polymer ?
#
loop_
_entity_poly.entity_id
_entity_poly.type
_entity_poly.pdbx_seq_one_letter_code
_entity_poly.pdbx_strand_id
1 'polypeptide(L)'
;MFEYALRTCRTNPGFTLVAVLTLAVGIGANTAIFSLVNTVLLTPLPYPDPSRLVVFMTTAPEGCVPLASEAKFNAWRSLTSTFDHIAAFRFTLTNINAADHFERITVGEVSAELFALFGARTQTGRTFSAADHVWY
;
A
#
# COMPACT_ATOMS: atom_id res chain seq x y z
N MET A 1 -46.01 9.36 -20.13
CA MET A 1 -45.12 8.17 -20.26
C MET A 1 -44.60 7.67 -18.91
N PHE A 2 -44.20 8.55 -17.97
CA PHE A 2 -43.72 8.13 -16.63
C PHE A 2 -44.80 7.58 -15.66
N GLU A 3 -46.05 8.04 -15.76
CA GLU A 3 -47.12 7.58 -14.85
C GLU A 3 -47.52 6.11 -15.03
N TYR A 4 -47.39 5.56 -16.25
CA TYR A 4 -47.67 4.15 -16.52
C TYR A 4 -46.64 3.21 -15.87
N ALA A 5 -45.36 3.61 -15.82
CA ALA A 5 -44.30 2.83 -15.19
C ALA A 5 -44.49 2.70 -13.66
N LEU A 6 -44.90 3.80 -13.02
CA LEU A 6 -45.23 3.85 -11.59
C LEU A 6 -46.45 3.01 -11.22
N ARG A 7 -47.48 3.02 -12.08
CA ARG A 7 -48.70 2.24 -11.86
C ARG A 7 -48.45 0.74 -12.03
N THR A 8 -47.68 0.32 -13.04
CA THR A 8 -47.27 -1.08 -13.24
C THR A 8 -46.43 -1.62 -12.10
N CYS A 9 -45.55 -0.82 -11.48
CA CYS A 9 -44.77 -1.22 -10.31
C CYS A 9 -45.64 -1.45 -9.05
N ARG A 10 -46.78 -0.76 -8.94
CA ARG A 10 -47.74 -0.96 -7.83
C ARG A 10 -48.63 -2.18 -8.01
N THR A 11 -48.88 -2.63 -9.23
CA THR A 11 -49.78 -3.76 -9.52
C THR A 11 -49.12 -5.12 -9.28
N ASN A 12 -47.79 -5.22 -9.36
CA ASN A 12 -47.03 -6.47 -9.13
C ASN A 12 -45.79 -6.23 -8.23
N PRO A 13 -45.99 -5.99 -6.92
CA PRO A 13 -44.93 -5.57 -6.00
C PRO A 13 -43.79 -6.59 -5.86
N GLY A 14 -44.07 -7.89 -5.99
CA GLY A 14 -43.04 -8.94 -5.91
C GLY A 14 -42.05 -8.90 -7.07
N PHE A 15 -42.54 -8.72 -8.31
CA PHE A 15 -41.68 -8.62 -9.48
C PHE A 15 -40.82 -7.36 -9.45
N THR A 16 -41.42 -6.23 -9.06
CA THR A 16 -40.68 -4.96 -8.89
C THR A 16 -39.60 -5.07 -7.83
N LEU A 17 -39.88 -5.74 -6.70
CA LEU A 17 -38.88 -5.94 -5.64
C LEU A 17 -37.67 -6.73 -6.16
N VAL A 18 -37.91 -7.85 -6.84
CA VAL A 18 -36.83 -8.67 -7.43
C VAL A 18 -36.03 -7.86 -8.45
N ALA A 19 -36.70 -7.13 -9.35
CA ALA A 19 -36.03 -6.30 -10.34
C ALA A 19 -35.14 -5.22 -9.70
N VAL A 20 -35.63 -4.53 -8.66
CA VAL A 20 -34.85 -3.52 -7.92
C VAL A 20 -33.66 -4.14 -7.20
N LEU A 21 -33.84 -5.29 -6.55
CA LEU A 21 -32.75 -6.00 -5.87
C LEU A 21 -31.67 -6.46 -6.86
N THR A 22 -32.04 -7.02 -8.00
CA THR A 22 -31.07 -7.43 -9.03
C THR A 22 -30.30 -6.22 -9.57
N LEU A 23 -30.98 -5.10 -9.81
CA LEU A 23 -30.34 -3.86 -10.26
C LEU A 23 -29.37 -3.31 -9.20
N ALA A 24 -29.80 -3.32 -7.93
CA ALA A 24 -28.99 -2.86 -6.80
C ALA A 24 -27.73 -3.71 -6.61
N VAL A 25 -27.83 -5.03 -6.75
CA VAL A 25 -26.67 -5.94 -6.69
C VAL A 25 -25.71 -5.68 -7.85
N GLY A 26 -26.21 -5.55 -9.07
CA GLY A 26 -25.36 -5.29 -10.25
C GLY A 26 -24.62 -3.95 -10.16
N ILE A 27 -25.33 -2.89 -9.74
CA ILE A 27 -24.73 -1.57 -9.55
C ILE A 27 -23.74 -1.61 -8.38
N GLY A 28 -24.15 -2.16 -7.23
CA GLY A 28 -23.32 -2.23 -6.04
C GLY A 28 -22.04 -3.04 -6.23
N ALA A 29 -22.10 -4.17 -6.94
CA ALA A 29 -20.93 -4.98 -7.25
C ALA A 29 -19.93 -4.22 -8.14
N ASN A 30 -20.42 -3.56 -9.19
CA ASN A 30 -19.57 -2.76 -10.07
C ASN A 30 -18.94 -1.57 -9.30
N THR A 31 -19.73 -0.86 -8.49
CA THR A 31 -19.22 0.25 -7.67
C THR A 31 -18.23 -0.23 -6.61
N ALA A 32 -18.45 -1.38 -5.97
CA ALA A 32 -17.55 -1.93 -4.96
C ALA A 32 -16.19 -2.31 -5.55
N ILE A 33 -16.17 -2.95 -6.73
CA ILE A 33 -14.92 -3.29 -7.44
C ILE A 33 -14.15 -2.02 -7.79
N PHE A 34 -14.80 -1.03 -8.41
CA PHE A 34 -14.15 0.23 -8.76
C PHE A 34 -13.70 1.04 -7.54
N SER A 35 -14.49 1.04 -6.47
CA SER A 35 -14.12 1.72 -5.23
C SER A 35 -12.93 1.04 -4.56
N LEU A 36 -12.87 -0.29 -4.53
CA LEU A 36 -11.73 -1.03 -3.98
C LEU A 36 -10.47 -0.78 -4.82
N VAL A 37 -10.59 -0.87 -6.15
CA VAL A 37 -9.50 -0.57 -7.08
C VAL A 37 -9.01 0.86 -6.88
N ASN A 38 -9.92 1.84 -6.81
CA ASN A 38 -9.55 3.23 -6.58
C ASN A 38 -8.90 3.44 -5.21
N THR A 39 -9.42 2.82 -4.16
CA THR A 39 -8.85 2.97 -2.82
C THR A 39 -7.48 2.29 -2.68
N VAL A 40 -7.27 1.14 -3.33
CA VAL A 40 -6.01 0.39 -3.22
C VAL A 40 -4.95 0.87 -4.20
N LEU A 41 -5.34 1.22 -5.43
CA LEU A 41 -4.40 1.61 -6.49
C LEU A 41 -4.28 3.12 -6.69
N LEU A 42 -5.32 3.90 -6.38
CA LEU A 42 -5.40 5.33 -6.71
C LEU A 42 -5.49 6.26 -5.51
N THR A 43 -5.61 5.75 -4.28
CA THR A 43 -5.40 6.61 -3.11
C THR A 43 -3.93 7.04 -3.15
N PRO A 44 -3.64 8.34 -3.37
CA PRO A 44 -2.27 8.80 -3.39
C PRO A 44 -1.66 8.44 -2.05
N LEU A 45 -0.59 7.64 -2.07
CA LEU A 45 0.12 7.32 -0.85
C LEU A 45 0.45 8.66 -0.16
N PRO A 46 0.26 8.79 1.17
CA PRO A 46 0.40 10.05 1.90
C PRO A 46 1.88 10.44 2.06
N TYR A 47 2.60 10.44 0.95
CA TYR A 47 4.01 10.79 0.83
C TYR A 47 4.13 11.96 -0.15
N PRO A 48 5.09 12.87 0.09
CA PRO A 48 5.40 13.91 -0.89
C PRO A 48 5.83 13.27 -2.22
N ASP A 49 5.24 13.75 -3.32
CA ASP A 49 5.54 13.33 -4.70
C ASP A 49 5.49 11.80 -4.97
N PRO A 50 4.32 11.14 -4.85
CA PRO A 50 4.20 9.69 -5.03
C PRO A 50 4.58 9.23 -6.46
N SER A 51 4.50 10.11 -7.46
CA SER A 51 4.91 9.83 -8.84
C SER A 51 6.43 9.70 -9.03
N ARG A 52 7.23 10.14 -8.05
CA ARG A 52 8.70 10.06 -8.10
C ARG A 52 9.26 8.84 -7.36
N LEU A 53 8.40 8.04 -6.73
CA LEU A 53 8.80 6.84 -6.01
C LEU A 53 8.84 5.64 -6.95
N VAL A 54 9.96 4.93 -6.93
CA VAL A 54 10.13 3.67 -7.66
C VAL A 54 10.62 2.57 -6.72
N VAL A 55 10.15 1.34 -6.95
CA VAL A 55 10.62 0.15 -6.23
C VAL A 55 11.52 -0.64 -7.16
N PHE A 56 12.75 -0.87 -6.73
CA PHE A 56 13.65 -1.73 -7.47
C PHE A 56 13.23 -3.20 -7.33
N MET A 57 13.01 -3.85 -8.48
CA MET A 57 12.66 -5.25 -8.56
C MET A 57 13.87 -6.06 -9.05
N THR A 58 14.04 -7.25 -8.47
CA THR A 58 15.03 -8.23 -8.89
C THR A 58 14.33 -9.41 -9.53
N THR A 59 14.79 -9.80 -10.71
CA THR A 59 14.34 -11.03 -11.37
C THR A 59 14.92 -12.24 -10.65
N ALA A 60 14.04 -13.12 -10.17
CA ALA A 60 14.36 -14.43 -9.62
C ALA A 60 13.70 -15.52 -10.49
N PRO A 61 14.11 -16.79 -10.36
CA PRO A 61 13.49 -17.89 -11.10
C PRO A 61 11.99 -18.01 -10.84
N GLU A 62 11.52 -17.68 -9.64
CA GLU A 62 10.08 -17.69 -9.29
C GLU A 62 9.32 -16.41 -9.70
N GLY A 63 10.00 -15.39 -10.24
CA GLY A 63 9.39 -14.14 -10.68
C GLY A 63 10.17 -12.88 -10.26
N CYS A 64 9.59 -11.70 -10.50
CA CYS A 64 10.17 -10.43 -10.05
C CYS A 64 9.81 -10.17 -8.58
N VAL A 65 10.82 -9.97 -7.75
CA VAL A 65 10.65 -9.73 -6.31
C VAL A 65 11.40 -8.46 -5.88
N PRO A 66 10.87 -7.66 -4.94
CA PRO A 66 11.51 -6.43 -4.46
C PRO A 66 12.63 -6.75 -3.44
N LEU A 67 13.52 -7.68 -3.77
CA LEU A 67 14.66 -8.06 -2.94
C LEU A 67 15.95 -7.54 -3.58
N ALA A 68 16.89 -7.12 -2.76
CA ALA A 68 18.23 -6.74 -3.18
C ALA A 68 19.26 -7.47 -2.33
N SER A 69 20.31 -7.99 -2.97
CA SER A 69 21.53 -8.32 -2.23
C SER A 69 22.26 -7.02 -1.88
N GLU A 70 23.12 -7.07 -0.88
CA GLU A 70 23.90 -5.90 -0.45
C GLU A 70 24.70 -5.28 -1.60
N ALA A 71 25.38 -6.11 -2.40
CA ALA A 71 26.12 -5.66 -3.58
C ALA A 71 25.21 -4.93 -4.60
N LYS A 72 23.97 -5.41 -4.79
CA LYS A 72 23.00 -4.75 -5.66
C LYS A 72 22.50 -3.43 -5.08
N PHE A 73 22.23 -3.40 -3.78
CA PHE A 73 21.82 -2.17 -3.09
C PHE A 73 22.92 -1.11 -3.18
N ASN A 74 24.18 -1.46 -2.94
CA ASN A 74 25.32 -0.55 -3.05
C ASN A 74 25.52 -0.06 -4.49
N ALA A 75 25.35 -0.95 -5.48
CA ALA A 75 25.40 -0.54 -6.89
C ALA A 75 24.29 0.46 -7.22
N TRP A 76 23.05 0.23 -6.76
CA TRP A 76 21.95 1.17 -6.97
C TRP A 76 22.17 2.48 -6.23
N ARG A 77 22.67 2.45 -5.00
CA ARG A 77 22.99 3.66 -4.22
C ARG A 77 23.98 4.58 -4.93
N SER A 78 24.82 4.04 -5.81
CA SER A 78 25.73 4.85 -6.63
C SER A 78 25.04 5.62 -7.77
N LEU A 79 23.77 5.33 -8.10
CA LEU A 79 22.96 5.98 -9.14
C LEU A 79 22.42 7.37 -8.72
N THR A 80 23.28 8.18 -8.11
CA THR A 80 22.99 9.53 -7.60
C THR A 80 22.59 10.53 -8.68
N SER A 81 22.91 10.27 -9.96
CA SER A 81 22.52 11.12 -11.09
C SER A 81 21.04 11.00 -11.46
N THR A 82 20.38 9.91 -11.07
CA THR A 82 19.01 9.58 -11.49
C THR A 82 18.03 9.61 -10.31
N PHE A 83 18.52 9.29 -9.11
CA PHE A 83 17.71 9.23 -7.89
C PHE A 83 18.30 10.12 -6.81
N ASP A 84 17.47 10.97 -6.22
CA ASP A 84 17.86 11.84 -5.10
C ASP A 84 18.18 11.03 -3.83
N HIS A 85 17.35 10.02 -3.53
CA HIS A 85 17.45 9.19 -2.33
C HIS A 85 17.15 7.74 -2.66
N ILE A 86 17.93 6.80 -2.11
CA ILE A 86 17.73 5.36 -2.31
C ILE A 86 17.74 4.67 -0.95
N ALA A 87 16.57 4.17 -0.55
CA ALA A 87 16.38 3.52 0.73
C ALA A 87 16.09 2.02 0.59
N ALA A 88 16.62 1.24 1.53
CA ALA A 88 16.25 -0.16 1.74
C ALA A 88 15.31 -0.25 2.94
N PHE A 89 14.34 -1.16 2.86
CA PHE A 89 13.47 -1.51 3.97
C PHE A 89 13.19 -3.01 3.99
N ARG A 90 12.99 -3.54 5.19
CA ARG A 90 12.53 -4.90 5.43
C ARG A 90 11.60 -4.89 6.62
N PHE A 91 10.41 -5.47 6.47
CA PHE A 91 9.48 -5.67 7.57
C PHE A 91 9.46 -7.13 7.97
N THR A 92 9.71 -7.41 9.24
CA THR A 92 9.71 -8.76 9.81
C THR A 92 8.76 -8.80 11.00
N LEU A 93 7.95 -9.85 11.09
CA LEU A 93 7.14 -10.11 12.28
C LEU A 93 8.03 -10.76 13.35
N THR A 94 8.20 -10.06 14.46
CA THR A 94 8.99 -10.52 15.60
C THR A 94 8.13 -10.58 16.84
N ASN A 95 8.31 -11.61 17.66
CA ASN A 95 7.71 -11.68 18.99
C ASN A 95 8.63 -10.92 19.95
N ILE A 96 8.08 -9.93 20.65
CA ILE A 96 8.78 -9.26 21.74
C ILE A 96 8.27 -9.80 23.06
N ASN A 97 9.21 -10.15 23.92
CA ASN A 97 8.95 -10.46 25.32
C ASN A 97 9.05 -9.15 26.10
N ALA A 98 7.91 -8.51 26.31
CA ALA A 98 7.77 -7.61 27.45
C ALA A 98 7.49 -8.48 28.68
N ALA A 99 7.94 -8.06 29.86
CA ALA A 99 8.01 -8.89 31.08
C ALA A 99 6.72 -9.64 31.45
N ASP A 100 5.56 -9.24 30.93
CA ASP A 100 4.25 -9.84 31.21
C ASP A 100 3.40 -10.18 29.96
N HIS A 101 3.90 -9.99 28.73
CA HIS A 101 3.14 -10.34 27.52
C HIS A 101 4.02 -10.66 26.30
N PHE A 102 3.60 -11.70 25.56
CA PHE A 102 4.08 -11.99 24.22
C PHE A 102 3.26 -11.18 23.23
N GLU A 103 3.87 -10.16 22.64
CA GLU A 103 3.24 -9.41 21.57
C GLU A 103 4.00 -9.64 20.26
N ARG A 104 3.27 -10.00 19.22
CA ARG A 104 3.82 -10.13 17.88
C ARG A 104 3.73 -8.78 17.20
N ILE A 105 4.87 -8.11 17.06
CA ILE A 105 4.94 -6.80 16.44
C ILE A 105 5.66 -6.88 15.09
N THR A 106 5.30 -5.97 14.19
CA THR A 106 6.03 -5.78 12.94
C THR A 106 7.20 -4.86 13.20
N VAL A 107 8.42 -5.35 13.00
CA VAL A 107 9.66 -4.58 13.10
C VAL A 107 10.12 -4.23 11.69
N GLY A 108 10.38 -2.94 11.45
CA GLY A 108 10.95 -2.45 10.21
C GLY A 108 12.45 -2.19 10.37
N GLU A 109 13.28 -2.92 9.66
CA GLU A 109 14.69 -2.60 9.47
C GLU A 109 14.80 -1.73 8.22
N VAL A 110 15.24 -0.48 8.38
CA VAL A 110 15.22 0.51 7.30
C VAL A 110 16.54 1.29 7.27
N SER A 111 16.99 1.66 6.08
CA SER A 111 18.13 2.57 5.93
C SER A 111 17.77 3.99 6.38
N ALA A 112 18.74 4.76 6.85
CA ALA A 112 18.55 6.15 7.30
C ALA A 112 17.86 7.04 6.24
N GLU A 113 18.15 6.81 4.96
CA GLU A 113 17.61 7.58 3.83
C GLU A 113 16.08 7.43 3.67
N LEU A 114 15.45 6.40 4.27
CA LEU A 114 14.01 6.18 4.18
C LEU A 114 13.22 7.34 4.79
N PHE A 115 13.70 7.89 5.91
CA PHE A 115 13.03 9.01 6.58
C PHE A 115 13.11 10.30 5.75
N ALA A 116 14.25 10.53 5.10
CA ALA A 116 14.42 11.66 4.18
C ALA A 116 13.53 11.50 2.94
N LEU A 117 13.47 10.29 2.38
CA LEU A 117 12.66 9.96 1.20
C LEU A 117 11.16 10.19 1.42
N PHE A 118 10.64 9.84 2.60
CA PHE A 118 9.23 10.10 2.93
C PHE A 118 8.96 11.44 3.64
N GLY A 119 10.00 12.24 3.88
CA GLY A 119 9.89 13.48 4.67
C GLY A 119 9.42 13.26 6.11
N ALA A 120 9.58 12.04 6.64
CA ALA A 120 9.09 11.64 7.94
C ALA A 120 9.91 12.31 9.05
N ARG A 121 9.23 12.97 9.98
CA ARG A 121 9.84 13.55 11.18
C ARG A 121 9.69 12.59 12.35
N THR A 122 10.75 12.41 13.13
CA THR A 122 10.68 11.70 14.40
C THR A 122 9.82 12.50 15.38
N GLN A 123 8.83 11.85 16.01
CA GLN A 123 8.02 12.51 17.04
C GLN A 123 8.86 12.78 18.31
N THR A 124 9.85 11.93 18.56
CA THR A 124 10.80 12.05 19.68
C THR A 124 12.18 11.59 19.21
N GLY A 125 13.24 12.35 19.55
CA GLY A 125 14.62 11.99 19.23
C GLY A 125 15.06 12.31 17.79
N ARG A 126 16.16 11.70 17.34
CA ARG A 126 16.75 11.91 16.01
C ARG A 126 16.53 10.68 15.11
N THR A 127 16.50 10.89 13.79
CA THR A 127 16.54 9.79 12.82
C THR A 127 17.87 9.05 12.88
N PHE A 128 17.91 7.83 12.37
CA PHE A 128 19.16 7.06 12.22
C PHE A 128 20.17 7.84 11.37
N SER A 129 21.44 7.83 11.78
CA SER A 129 22.54 8.38 11.00
C SER A 129 23.21 7.29 10.17
N ALA A 130 24.03 7.67 9.19
CA ALA A 130 24.83 6.71 8.42
C ALA A 130 25.79 5.88 9.30
N ALA A 131 26.12 6.35 10.51
CA ALA A 131 26.97 5.63 11.46
C ALA A 131 26.22 4.55 12.27
N ASP A 132 24.89 4.55 12.24
CA ASP A 132 24.03 3.57 12.94
C ASP A 132 23.60 2.42 12.00
N HIS A 133 24.16 2.37 10.78
CA HIS A 133 23.98 1.26 9.84
C HIS A 133 24.60 -0.01 10.43
N VAL A 134 23.76 -0.90 10.97
CA VAL A 134 24.15 -2.26 11.34
C VAL A 134 23.55 -3.19 10.30
N TRP A 135 24.35 -3.59 9.32
CA TRP A 135 24.08 -4.74 8.46
C TRP A 135 25.38 -5.56 8.41
N TYR A 136 25.26 -6.85 8.73
CA TYR A 136 26.33 -7.86 8.72
C TYR A 136 26.38 -8.58 7.38
#